data_AF-A0A522W1I2-F1
#
_entry.id   AF-A0A522W1I2-F1
#
_cell.length_a   1.000
_cell.length_b   1.000
_cell.length_c   1.000
_cell.angle_alpha   90.00
_cell.angle_beta   90.00
_cell.angle_gamma   90.00
#
_symmetry.space_group_name_H-M   'P 1'
#
loop_
_entity.id
_entity.type
_entity.pdbx_description
1 polymer ?
#
loop_
_entity_poly.entity_id
_entity_poly.type
_entity_poly.pdbx_seq_one_letter_code
_entity_poly.pdbx_strand_id
1 'polypeptide(L)'
;MRAWHRGFTLVEVMIVVAIIAILTAVAMPAYQDYSIRTKMTEVMLAASACRTLITEVYHSSRSAPAANGWGCESAISSKFVQKVETDGDGVISVTVMGISSAVDGAKLTMAPLKAANTPARTPGDL
;
A
#
# COMPACT_ATOMS: atom_id res chain seq x y z
N MET A 1 -46.05 15.56 -39.70
CA MET A 1 -46.36 15.72 -38.26
C MET A 1 -45.06 15.99 -37.53
N ARG A 2 -44.86 17.20 -36.99
CA ARG A 2 -43.65 17.55 -36.22
C ARG A 2 -43.84 17.05 -34.79
N ALA A 3 -43.13 16.01 -34.40
CA ALA A 3 -43.06 15.57 -33.01
C ALA A 3 -42.40 16.69 -32.19
N TRP A 4 -43.13 17.28 -31.25
CA TRP A 4 -42.55 18.18 -30.27
C TRP A 4 -41.71 17.34 -29.31
N HIS A 5 -40.39 17.47 -29.39
CA HIS A 5 -39.50 16.93 -28.38
C HIS A 5 -39.85 17.59 -27.04
N ARG A 6 -40.54 16.85 -26.17
CA ARG A 6 -40.70 17.20 -24.75
C ARG A 6 -39.32 17.19 -24.12
N GLY A 7 -38.77 18.38 -23.87
CA GLY A 7 -37.53 18.54 -23.12
C GLY A 7 -37.72 18.24 -21.63
N PHE A 8 -36.62 17.93 -20.95
CA PHE A 8 -36.55 17.77 -19.49
C PHE A 8 -36.96 19.07 -18.78
N THR A 9 -37.67 18.98 -17.66
CA THR A 9 -38.01 20.19 -16.88
C THR A 9 -36.86 20.55 -15.93
N LEU A 10 -36.69 21.86 -15.64
CA LEU A 10 -35.67 22.32 -14.68
C LEU A 10 -35.84 21.70 -13.30
N VAL A 11 -37.09 21.49 -12.88
CA VAL A 11 -37.41 20.86 -11.59
C VAL A 11 -36.93 19.41 -11.55
N GLU A 12 -37.11 18.68 -12.65
CA GLU A 12 -36.67 17.29 -12.77
C GLU A 12 -35.14 17.17 -12.69
N VAL A 13 -34.41 18.09 -13.33
CA VAL A 13 -32.94 18.14 -13.22
C VAL A 13 -32.49 18.50 -11.80
N MET A 14 -33.16 19.45 -11.12
CA MET A 14 -32.79 19.87 -9.76
C MET A 14 -32.94 18.72 -8.75
N ILE A 15 -34.00 17.91 -8.84
CA ILE A 15 -34.20 16.77 -7.95
C ILE A 15 -33.13 15.71 -8.19
N VAL A 16 -32.80 15.42 -9.46
CA VAL A 16 -31.75 14.45 -9.79
C VAL A 16 -30.40 14.90 -9.24
N VAL A 17 -30.05 16.19 -9.38
CA VAL A 17 -28.81 16.74 -8.82
C VAL A 17 -28.78 16.64 -7.30
N ALA A 18 -29.90 16.91 -6.62
CA ALA A 18 -29.99 16.79 -5.16
C ALA A 18 -29.74 15.35 -4.69
N ILE A 19 -30.31 14.35 -5.38
CA ILE A 19 -30.10 12.93 -5.05
C ILE A 19 -28.63 12.55 -5.30
N ILE A 20 -28.06 12.94 -6.45
CA ILE A 20 -26.64 12.66 -6.76
C ILE A 20 -25.70 13.30 -5.74
N ALA A 21 -26.00 14.51 -5.26
CA ALA A 21 -25.19 15.19 -4.26
C ALA A 21 -25.14 14.40 -2.92
N ILE A 22 -26.28 13.87 -2.46
CA ILE A 22 -26.34 13.06 -1.23
C ILE A 22 -25.58 11.74 -1.42
N LEU A 23 -25.81 11.06 -2.55
CA LEU A 23 -25.15 9.78 -2.84
C LEU A 23 -23.63 9.95 -2.97
N THR A 24 -23.16 11.00 -3.65
CA THR A 24 -21.72 11.25 -3.83
C THR A 24 -21.04 11.65 -2.52
N ALA A 25 -21.72 12.38 -1.64
CA ALA A 25 -21.18 12.75 -0.33
C ALA A 25 -20.82 11.52 0.53
N VAL A 26 -21.62 10.45 0.47
CA VAL A 26 -21.35 9.19 1.20
C VAL A 26 -20.40 8.29 0.42
N ALA A 27 -20.54 8.22 -0.90
CA ALA A 27 -19.79 7.28 -1.72
C ALA A 27 -18.32 7.69 -1.93
N MET A 28 -18.02 8.97 -2.13
CA MET A 28 -16.66 9.44 -2.38
C MET A 28 -15.64 9.06 -1.29
N PRO A 29 -15.88 9.28 0.02
CA PRO A 29 -14.91 8.91 1.05
C PRO A 29 -14.64 7.40 1.07
N ALA A 30 -15.68 6.57 0.93
CA ALA A 30 -15.52 5.12 0.87
C ALA A 30 -14.70 4.66 -0.35
N TYR A 31 -14.90 5.28 -1.52
CA TYR A 31 -14.08 5.00 -2.71
C TYR A 31 -12.62 5.42 -2.53
N GLN A 32 -12.37 6.55 -1.86
CA GLN A 32 -11.00 7.00 -1.56
C GLN A 32 -10.28 5.99 -0.67
N ASP A 33 -10.89 5.55 0.43
CA ASP A 33 -10.32 4.55 1.33
C ASP A 33 -10.02 3.22 0.62
N TYR A 34 -10.95 2.75 -0.22
CA TYR A 34 -10.75 1.54 -1.03
C TYR A 34 -9.56 1.70 -2.00
N SER A 35 -9.44 2.86 -2.65
CA SER A 35 -8.34 3.13 -3.57
C SER A 35 -6.98 3.19 -2.86
N ILE A 36 -6.95 3.78 -1.65
CA ILE A 36 -5.74 3.83 -0.80
C ILE A 36 -5.33 2.41 -0.40
N ARG A 37 -6.27 1.60 0.09
CA ARG A 37 -6.01 0.21 0.47
C ARG A 37 -5.51 -0.63 -0.70
N THR A 38 -6.10 -0.46 -1.88
CA THR A 38 -5.69 -1.18 -3.09
C THR A 38 -4.25 -0.81 -3.47
N LYS A 39 -3.91 0.48 -3.53
CA LYS A 39 -2.53 0.91 -3.81
C LYS A 39 -1.52 0.46 -2.74
N MET A 40 -1.95 0.41 -1.47
CA MET A 40 -1.13 -0.15 -0.39
C MET A 40 -0.82 -1.64 -0.55
N THR A 41 -1.71 -2.41 -1.18
CA THR A 41 -1.40 -3.81 -1.51
C THR A 41 -0.26 -3.93 -2.53
N GLU A 42 -0.10 -2.96 -3.44
CA GLU A 42 1.05 -2.93 -4.34
C GLU A 42 2.36 -2.62 -3.61
N VAL A 43 2.32 -1.70 -2.63
CA VAL A 43 3.48 -1.42 -1.76
C VAL A 43 3.90 -2.67 -1.00
N MET A 44 2.93 -3.39 -0.42
CA MET A 44 3.18 -4.64 0.30
C MET A 44 3.73 -5.74 -0.63
N LEU A 45 3.19 -5.86 -1.85
CA LEU A 45 3.68 -6.80 -2.85
C LEU A 45 5.12 -6.47 -3.27
N ALA A 46 5.42 -5.20 -3.48
CA ALA A 46 6.77 -4.74 -3.80
C ALA A 46 7.75 -5.11 -2.66
N ALA A 47 7.33 -4.89 -1.41
CA ALA A 47 8.10 -5.24 -0.22
C ALA A 47 8.29 -6.77 -0.04
N SER A 48 7.38 -7.59 -0.55
CA SER A 48 7.44 -9.06 -0.43
C SER A 48 8.66 -9.67 -1.13
N ALA A 49 9.22 -9.00 -2.15
CA ALA A 49 10.46 -9.43 -2.80
C ALA A 49 11.65 -9.45 -1.82
N CYS A 50 11.78 -8.43 -0.96
CA CYS A 50 12.77 -8.42 0.13
C CYS A 50 12.52 -9.54 1.14
N ARG A 51 11.26 -9.83 1.45
CA ARG A 51 10.90 -10.86 2.44
C ARG A 51 11.50 -12.22 2.08
N THR A 52 11.44 -12.62 0.82
CA THR A 52 12.01 -13.90 0.37
C THR A 52 13.52 -13.95 0.59
N LEU A 53 14.25 -12.89 0.24
CA LEU A 53 15.71 -12.82 0.42
C LEU A 53 16.10 -12.86 1.90
N ILE A 54 15.37 -12.14 2.74
CA ILE A 54 15.60 -12.15 4.19
C ILE A 54 15.32 -13.54 4.76
N THR A 55 14.21 -14.17 4.36
CA THR A 55 13.85 -15.52 4.82
C THR A 55 14.92 -16.54 4.43
N GLU A 56 15.46 -16.45 3.22
CA GLU A 56 16.57 -17.29 2.76
C GLU A 56 17.81 -17.11 3.64
N VAL A 57 18.25 -15.88 3.88
CA VAL A 57 19.41 -15.59 4.76
C VAL A 57 19.20 -16.14 6.16
N TYR A 58 17.98 -16.02 6.71
CA TYR A 58 17.67 -16.54 8.03
C TYR A 58 17.71 -18.08 8.11
N HIS A 59 17.50 -18.79 7.00
CA HIS A 59 17.57 -20.25 6.92
C HIS A 59 18.94 -20.80 6.50
N SER A 60 19.68 -20.11 5.64
CA SER A 60 20.93 -20.63 5.04
C SER A 60 22.21 -19.98 5.55
N SER A 61 22.13 -18.77 6.13
CA SER A 61 23.31 -18.06 6.65
C SER A 61 23.44 -18.20 8.17
N ARG A 62 24.69 -18.11 8.65
CA ARG A 62 25.01 -18.02 10.09
C ARG A 62 25.10 -16.59 10.61
N SER A 63 25.04 -15.59 9.73
CA SER A 63 25.18 -14.18 10.07
C SER A 63 24.33 -13.29 9.17
N ALA A 64 23.69 -12.28 9.77
CA ALA A 64 22.90 -11.30 9.05
C ALA A 64 23.81 -10.24 8.39
N PRO A 65 23.49 -9.79 7.17
CA PRO A 65 24.09 -8.59 6.59
C PRO A 65 23.86 -7.35 7.46
N ALA A 66 24.68 -6.32 7.24
CA ALA A 66 24.42 -5.01 7.83
C ALA A 66 23.15 -4.36 7.25
N ALA A 67 22.64 -3.33 7.93
CA ALA A 67 21.52 -2.53 7.44
C ALA A 67 21.74 -2.06 5.99
N ASN A 68 20.70 -2.16 5.16
CA ASN A 68 20.72 -1.88 3.72
C ASN A 68 21.71 -2.72 2.88
N GLY A 69 22.20 -3.83 3.44
CA GLY A 69 23.12 -4.76 2.78
C GLY A 69 22.47 -6.08 2.38
N TRP A 70 21.15 -6.19 2.39
CA TRP A 70 20.44 -7.45 2.11
C TRP A 70 20.22 -7.70 0.62
N GLY A 71 20.51 -6.71 -0.24
CA GLY A 71 20.54 -6.83 -1.69
C GLY A 71 19.17 -6.64 -2.36
N CYS A 72 18.16 -6.24 -1.60
CA CYS A 72 16.77 -6.11 -2.04
C CYS A 72 16.28 -4.66 -2.09
N GLU A 73 17.01 -3.74 -1.46
CA GLU A 73 16.69 -2.33 -1.25
C GLU A 73 16.63 -1.55 -2.56
N SER A 74 17.49 -1.92 -3.52
CA SER A 74 17.55 -1.33 -4.86
C SER A 74 16.68 -2.06 -5.90
N ALA A 75 16.24 -3.28 -5.59
CA ALA A 75 15.48 -4.12 -6.51
C ALA A 75 13.98 -3.79 -6.50
N ILE A 76 13.51 -3.07 -5.48
CA ILE A 76 12.11 -2.73 -5.31
C ILE A 76 11.87 -1.30 -5.82
N SER A 77 11.26 -1.22 -7.00
CA SER A 77 10.78 0.03 -7.59
C SER A 77 9.31 -0.11 -7.93
N SER A 78 8.48 0.74 -7.31
CA SER A 78 7.06 0.87 -7.61
C SER A 78 6.69 2.36 -7.59
N LYS A 79 5.67 2.73 -8.35
CA LYS A 79 5.14 4.10 -8.38
C LYS A 79 4.74 4.61 -6.99
N PHE A 80 4.42 3.70 -6.07
CA PHE A 80 3.96 4.02 -4.73
C PHE A 80 5.02 3.83 -3.63
N VAL A 81 6.26 3.49 -4.02
CA VAL A 81 7.38 3.25 -3.10
C VAL A 81 8.43 4.34 -3.30
N GLN A 82 8.70 5.10 -2.24
CA GLN A 82 9.72 6.14 -2.26
C GLN A 82 11.12 5.58 -1.98
N LYS A 83 11.21 4.73 -0.96
CA LYS A 83 12.46 4.15 -0.50
C LYS A 83 12.19 2.83 0.21
N VAL A 84 13.08 1.87 -0.01
CA VAL A 84 13.16 0.65 0.80
C VAL A 84 14.45 0.70 1.61
N GLU A 85 14.33 0.40 2.90
CA GLU A 85 15.44 0.30 3.83
C GLU A 85 15.31 -1.04 4.57
N THR A 86 16.44 -1.62 4.95
CA THR A 86 16.49 -2.80 5.81
C THR A 86 17.38 -2.53 7.02
N ASP A 87 17.00 -3.08 8.17
CA ASP A 87 17.85 -3.03 9.38
C ASP A 87 18.81 -4.24 9.44
N GLY A 88 19.75 -4.23 10.39
CA GLY A 88 20.64 -5.36 10.67
C GLY A 88 19.90 -6.64 11.12
N ASP A 89 18.69 -6.49 11.66
CA ASP A 89 17.81 -7.61 12.00
C ASP A 89 16.91 -8.05 10.82
N GLY A 90 17.09 -7.48 9.62
CA GLY A 90 16.26 -7.82 8.45
C GLY A 90 14.84 -7.27 8.51
N VAL A 91 14.60 -6.24 9.32
CA VAL A 91 13.33 -5.49 9.30
C VAL A 91 13.28 -4.65 8.03
N ILE A 92 12.31 -4.91 7.18
CA ILE A 92 12.06 -4.15 5.94
C ILE A 92 11.22 -2.94 6.29
N SER A 93 11.67 -1.74 5.90
CA SER A 93 10.95 -0.49 6.03
C SER A 93 10.74 0.12 4.65
N VAL A 94 9.49 0.22 4.21
CA VAL A 94 9.12 0.81 2.93
C VAL A 94 8.40 2.13 3.17
N THR A 95 8.97 3.22 2.65
CA THR A 95 8.35 4.55 2.73
C THR A 95 7.42 4.74 1.53
N VAL A 96 6.16 5.07 1.80
CA VAL A 96 5.10 5.19 0.79
C VAL A 96 5.08 6.58 0.18
N MET A 97 4.74 6.68 -1.11
CA MET A 97 4.50 7.96 -1.79
C MET A 97 3.39 7.87 -2.84
N GLY A 98 2.76 9.00 -3.17
CA GLY A 98 1.89 9.13 -4.34
C GLY A 98 0.55 8.38 -4.24
N ILE A 99 0.12 7.99 -3.04
CA ILE A 99 -1.17 7.33 -2.80
C ILE A 99 -2.21 8.36 -2.35
N SER A 100 -1.97 9.01 -1.21
CA SER A 100 -2.79 10.08 -0.66
C SER A 100 -2.03 10.77 0.49
N SER A 101 -2.38 12.02 0.80
CA SER A 101 -1.79 12.74 1.93
C SER A 101 -1.98 12.06 3.29
N ALA A 102 -2.93 11.13 3.40
CA ALA A 102 -3.17 10.38 4.63
C ALA A 102 -2.11 9.30 4.90
N VAL A 103 -1.38 8.86 3.86
CA VAL A 103 -0.44 7.74 3.96
C VAL A 103 0.93 8.00 3.34
N ASP A 104 1.06 9.05 2.53
CA ASP A 104 2.34 9.43 1.95
C ASP A 104 3.32 9.81 3.07
N GLY A 105 4.54 9.28 3.00
CA GLY A 105 5.57 9.39 4.04
C GLY A 105 5.43 8.38 5.19
N ALA A 106 4.32 7.63 5.27
CA ALA A 106 4.20 6.53 6.23
C ALA A 106 5.16 5.38 5.88
N LYS A 107 5.60 4.66 6.92
CA LYS A 107 6.47 3.48 6.77
C LYS A 107 5.67 2.20 6.97
N LEU A 108 5.61 1.37 5.93
CA LEU A 108 5.20 -0.02 6.05
C LEU A 108 6.40 -0.83 6.54
N THR A 109 6.27 -1.52 7.68
CA THR A 109 7.33 -2.36 8.23
C THR A 109 6.97 -3.84 8.21
N MET A 110 7.94 -4.67 7.86
CA MET A 110 7.83 -6.13 7.94
C MET A 110 9.06 -6.67 8.64
N ALA A 111 8.86 -7.42 9.71
CA ALA A 111 9.94 -8.06 10.47
C ALA A 111 9.85 -9.58 10.31
N PRO A 112 10.99 -10.29 10.20
CA PRO A 112 11.02 -11.74 10.32
C PRO A 112 10.56 -12.15 11.72
N LEU A 113 9.76 -13.20 11.83
CA LEU A 113 9.21 -13.68 13.10
C LEU A 113 9.65 -15.13 13.32
N LYS A 114 10.14 -15.43 14.53
CA LYS A 114 10.45 -16.81 14.97
C LYS A 114 9.23 -17.57 15.51
N ALA A 115 8.27 -16.81 16.04
CA ALA A 115 7.01 -17.32 16.57
C ALA A 115 5.94 -16.23 16.43
N ALA A 116 4.69 -16.55 16.72
CA ALA A 116 3.60 -15.57 16.72
C ALA A 116 4.01 -14.32 17.53
N ASN A 117 4.01 -13.15 16.87
CA ASN A 117 4.38 -11.84 17.43
C ASN A 117 5.79 -11.74 18.03
N THR A 118 6.71 -12.68 17.76
CA THR A 118 8.08 -12.61 18.28
C THR A 118 9.07 -12.42 17.14
N PRO A 119 9.73 -11.26 17.02
CA PRO A 119 10.68 -11.02 15.95
C PRO A 119 11.92 -11.91 16.09
N ALA A 120 12.39 -12.44 14.96
CA ALA A 120 13.70 -13.03 14.84
C ALA A 120 14.72 -11.88 14.79
N ARG A 121 15.85 -12.01 15.51
CA ARG A 121 16.91 -10.99 15.53
C ARG A 121 18.20 -11.49 14.89
N THR A 122 18.37 -12.80 14.81
CA THR A 122 19.57 -13.42 14.26
C THR A 122 19.23 -14.57 13.32
N PRO A 123 20.00 -14.79 12.24
CA PRO A 123 19.88 -15.98 11.42
C PRO A 123 20.08 -17.25 12.25
N GLY A 124 19.17 -18.22 12.11
CA GLY A 124 19.08 -19.40 12.99
C GLY A 124 18.10 -19.28 14.15
N ASP A 125 17.46 -18.14 14.38
CA ASP A 125 16.29 -18.02 15.28
C ASP A 125 15.00 -18.63 14.69
N LEU A 126 14.97 -18.93 13.38
CA LEU A 126 13.83 -19.53 12.67
C LEU A 126 13.79 -21.07 12.77
#